data_AF-A0A924TU03-F1
#
_entry.id   AF-A0A924TU03-F1
#
_cell.length_a   1.000
_cell.length_b   1.000
_cell.length_c   1.000
_cell.angle_alpha   90.00
_cell.angle_beta   90.00
_cell.angle_gamma   90.00
#
_symmetry.space_group_name_H-M   'P 1'
#
loop_
_entity.id
_entity.type
_entity.pdbx_description
1 polymer ?
#
loop_
_entity_poly.entity_id
_entity_poly.type
_entity_poly.pdbx_seq_one_letter_code
_entity_poly.pdbx_strand_id
1 'polypeptide(L)'
;MALSITRKHGLNKCYDCATELRQVLIGAGKKGFILKLAAKGGRGYIMMKDADLKLPFPTHGNESISRTGQHFGASVGGLVFDNVHRTGIAREAWQQTFDCDVHNFERSEVEPF
;
A
#
# COMPACT_ATOMS: atom_id res chain seq x y z
N MET A 1 10.34 -6.71 11.57
CA MET A 1 8.94 -7.12 11.83
C MET A 1 8.02 -6.73 10.67
N ALA A 2 7.91 -5.46 10.27
CA ALA A 2 7.14 -5.07 9.08
C ALA A 2 7.63 -5.76 7.79
N LEU A 3 8.97 -5.82 7.58
CA LEU A 3 9.59 -6.46 6.41
C LEU A 3 9.22 -7.94 6.23
N SER A 4 9.12 -8.72 7.30
CA SER A 4 8.77 -10.15 7.21
C SER A 4 7.32 -10.37 6.78
N ILE A 5 6.42 -9.46 7.18
CA ILE A 5 5.00 -9.49 6.79
C ILE A 5 4.86 -9.05 5.35
N THR A 6 5.40 -7.89 5.00
CA THR A 6 5.23 -7.31 3.65
C THR A 6 5.88 -8.17 2.55
N ARG A 7 6.92 -8.95 2.87
CA ARG A 7 7.58 -9.86 1.92
C ARG A 7 6.71 -11.01 1.41
N LYS A 8 5.72 -11.45 2.18
CA LYS A 8 4.88 -12.58 1.78
C LYS A 8 3.66 -12.17 0.94
N HIS A 9 3.42 -10.86 0.82
CA HIS A 9 2.31 -10.30 0.07
C HIS A 9 2.82 -9.76 -1.28
N GLY A 10 2.28 -10.31 -2.37
CA GLY A 10 2.61 -9.93 -3.74
C GLY A 10 1.62 -8.93 -4.35
N LEU A 11 1.45 -9.00 -5.68
CA LEU A 11 0.46 -8.21 -6.40
C LEU A 11 -0.98 -8.42 -5.88
N ASN A 12 -1.79 -7.36 -5.87
CA ASN A 12 -3.19 -7.38 -5.43
C ASN A 12 -3.41 -7.86 -3.97
N LYS A 13 -2.37 -7.86 -3.13
CA LYS A 13 -2.42 -8.32 -1.72
C LYS A 13 -2.17 -7.21 -0.70
N CYS A 14 -2.41 -5.95 -1.09
CA CYS A 14 -2.17 -4.80 -0.22
C CYS A 14 -3.10 -4.78 1.01
N TYR A 15 -4.39 -5.14 0.88
CA TYR A 15 -5.30 -5.19 2.03
C TYR A 15 -4.93 -6.28 3.04
N ASP A 16 -4.63 -7.50 2.55
CA ASP A 16 -4.16 -8.61 3.38
C ASP A 16 -2.86 -8.22 4.12
N CYS A 17 -1.93 -7.57 3.41
CA CYS A 17 -0.70 -7.04 3.98
C CYS A 17 -0.95 -5.99 5.08
N ALA A 18 -1.82 -5.02 4.80
CA ALA A 18 -2.14 -3.94 5.71
C ALA A 18 -2.82 -4.46 6.99
N THR A 19 -3.74 -5.42 6.85
CA THR A 19 -4.45 -6.07 7.96
C THR A 19 -3.49 -6.81 8.89
N GLU A 20 -2.54 -7.56 8.33
CA GLU A 20 -1.58 -8.29 9.15
C GLU A 20 -0.55 -7.36 9.80
N LEU A 21 -0.09 -6.33 9.08
CA LEU A 21 0.74 -5.28 9.67
C LEU A 21 0.04 -4.68 10.88
N ARG A 22 -1.25 -4.34 10.75
CA ARG A 22 -2.07 -3.83 11.86
C ARG A 22 -2.07 -4.77 13.06
N GLN A 23 -2.34 -6.06 12.87
CA GLN A 23 -2.35 -7.02 14.00
C GLN A 23 -1.02 -7.06 14.75
N VAL A 24 0.09 -7.06 14.01
CA VAL A 24 1.43 -7.11 14.61
C VAL A 24 1.81 -5.78 15.27
N LEU A 25 1.40 -4.65 14.69
CA LEU A 25 1.62 -3.32 15.25
C LEU A 25 0.83 -3.13 16.56
N ILE A 26 -0.42 -3.59 16.61
CA ILE A 26 -1.23 -3.62 17.84
C ILE A 26 -0.53 -4.45 18.91
N GLY A 27 -0.08 -5.67 18.58
CA GLY A 27 0.64 -6.54 19.51
C GLY A 27 1.95 -5.93 20.03
N ALA A 28 2.57 -5.04 19.25
CA ALA A 28 3.76 -4.28 19.65
C ALA A 28 3.44 -2.94 20.36
N GLY A 29 2.18 -2.66 20.69
CA GLY A 29 1.75 -1.44 21.37
C GLY A 29 1.87 -0.17 20.51
N LYS A 30 1.90 -0.29 19.19
CA LYS A 30 1.97 0.84 18.26
C LYS A 30 0.57 1.32 17.90
N LYS A 31 0.41 2.64 17.85
CA LYS A 31 -0.81 3.31 17.39
C LYS A 31 -0.65 3.79 15.95
N GLY A 32 -1.71 3.72 15.17
CA GLY A 32 -1.73 4.05 13.76
C GLY A 32 -3.11 3.90 13.13
N PHE A 33 -3.13 3.79 11.80
CA PHE A 33 -4.35 3.53 11.04
C PHE A 33 -4.03 2.89 9.70
N ILE A 34 -5.00 2.18 9.14
CA ILE A 34 -4.95 1.75 7.75
C ILE A 34 -5.27 2.95 6.86
N LEU A 35 -4.37 3.23 5.94
CA LEU A 35 -4.57 4.15 4.83
C LEU A 35 -5.15 3.42 3.64
N LYS A 36 -6.15 4.04 3.02
CA LYS A 36 -6.67 3.67 1.72
C LYS A 36 -6.30 4.74 0.71
N LEU A 37 -5.80 4.31 -0.43
CA LEU A 37 -5.64 5.10 -1.64
C LEU A 37 -6.61 4.54 -2.68
N ALA A 38 -7.51 5.37 -3.20
CA ALA A 38 -8.51 4.95 -4.18
C ALA A 38 -8.43 5.84 -5.42
N ALA A 39 -8.42 5.25 -6.61
CA ALA A 39 -8.65 6.01 -7.84
C ALA A 39 -10.02 6.71 -7.73
N LYS A 40 -10.12 7.95 -8.21
CA LYS A 40 -11.38 8.71 -8.16
C LYS A 40 -12.48 7.94 -8.91
N GLY A 41 -13.61 7.67 -8.25
CA GLY A 41 -14.66 6.77 -8.76
C GLY A 41 -14.54 5.30 -8.32
N GLY A 42 -13.46 4.95 -7.60
CA GLY A 42 -13.33 3.72 -6.81
C GLY A 42 -13.10 2.43 -7.61
N ARG A 43 -12.70 2.52 -8.89
CA ARG A 43 -12.45 1.39 -9.80
C ARG A 43 -11.26 1.72 -10.72
N GLY A 44 -10.67 0.69 -11.33
CA GLY A 44 -9.57 0.85 -12.31
C GLY A 44 -8.29 0.16 -11.87
N TYR A 45 -7.19 0.50 -12.52
CA TYR A 45 -5.86 0.00 -12.20
C TYR A 45 -5.07 1.03 -11.40
N ILE A 46 -4.26 0.53 -10.48
CA ILE A 46 -3.17 1.28 -9.85
C ILE A 46 -1.87 0.65 -10.32
N MET A 47 -0.94 1.47 -10.78
CA MET A 47 0.42 1.10 -11.19
C MET A 47 1.45 1.92 -10.42
N MET A 48 2.73 1.54 -10.54
CA MET A 48 3.81 2.42 -10.14
C MET A 48 3.86 3.62 -11.09
N LYS A 49 4.09 4.81 -10.53
CA LYS A 49 4.29 6.02 -11.33
C LYS A 49 5.63 5.98 -12.08
N ASP A 50 6.64 5.41 -11.44
CA ASP A 50 7.94 5.17 -12.03
C ASP A 50 8.00 3.74 -12.57
N ALA A 51 8.08 3.62 -13.89
CA ALA A 51 8.13 2.34 -14.59
C ALA A 51 9.47 1.60 -14.42
N ASP A 52 10.55 2.32 -14.08
CA ASP A 52 11.87 1.72 -13.84
C ASP A 52 11.98 1.12 -12.43
N LEU A 53 11.01 1.41 -11.56
CA LEU A 53 11.01 0.97 -10.17
C LEU A 53 10.68 -0.53 -10.08
N LYS A 54 11.72 -1.32 -9.79
CA LYS A 54 11.58 -2.77 -9.62
C LYS A 54 10.70 -3.08 -8.41
N LEU A 55 9.56 -3.71 -8.67
CA LEU A 55 8.69 -4.22 -7.62
C LEU A 55 9.40 -5.32 -6.81
N PRO A 56 9.15 -5.39 -5.50
CA PRO A 56 9.89 -6.29 -4.63
C PRO A 56 9.35 -7.74 -4.68
N PHE A 57 8.46 -8.03 -5.63
CA PHE A 57 7.84 -9.34 -5.89
C PHE A 57 7.65 -9.55 -7.41
N PRO A 58 7.57 -10.81 -7.89
CA PRO A 58 7.34 -11.11 -9.31
C PRO A 58 6.03 -10.53 -9.83
N THR A 59 6.06 -9.94 -11.01
CA THR A 59 4.89 -9.34 -11.66
C THR A 59 4.20 -10.27 -12.67
N HIS A 60 4.89 -11.28 -13.18
CA HIS A 60 4.38 -12.23 -14.20
C HIS A 60 3.70 -11.52 -15.38
N GLY A 61 4.24 -10.39 -15.84
CA GLY A 61 3.66 -9.59 -16.94
C GLY A 61 2.49 -8.70 -16.55
N ASN A 62 2.14 -8.59 -15.26
CA ASN A 62 1.15 -7.66 -14.75
C ASN A 62 1.83 -6.48 -14.03
N GLU A 63 1.78 -5.31 -14.65
CA GLU A 63 2.36 -4.08 -14.09
C GLU A 63 1.43 -3.40 -13.09
N SER A 64 0.17 -3.84 -13.01
CA SER A 64 -0.81 -3.28 -12.09
C SER A 64 -0.70 -3.85 -10.67
N ILE A 65 -0.41 -2.96 -9.71
CA ILE A 65 -0.37 -3.19 -8.26
C ILE A 65 -1.74 -3.58 -7.70
N SER A 66 -2.79 -2.95 -8.24
CA SER A 66 -4.18 -3.21 -7.87
C SER A 66 -5.09 -3.09 -9.07
N ARG A 67 -5.96 -4.09 -9.26
CA ARG A 67 -7.01 -4.10 -10.30
C ARG A 67 -8.37 -3.61 -9.83
N THR A 68 -8.49 -3.26 -8.55
CA THR A 68 -9.75 -2.78 -7.95
C THR A 68 -9.82 -1.26 -7.89
N GLY A 69 -8.76 -0.58 -8.28
CA GLY A 69 -8.60 0.87 -8.11
C GLY A 69 -8.37 1.27 -6.66
N GLN A 70 -7.99 0.31 -5.80
CA GLN A 70 -7.78 0.53 -4.37
C GLN A 70 -6.46 -0.07 -3.90
N HIS A 71 -5.70 0.69 -3.12
CA HIS A 71 -4.44 0.27 -2.52
C HIS A 71 -4.42 0.63 -1.04
N PHE A 72 -3.79 -0.21 -0.22
CA PHE A 72 -3.84 -0.10 1.23
C PHE A 72 -2.44 -0.18 1.85
N GLY A 73 -2.23 0.56 2.93
CA GLY A 73 -1.01 0.53 3.72
C GLY A 73 -1.28 0.82 5.19
N ALA A 74 -0.38 0.37 6.07
CA ALA A 74 -0.44 0.67 7.50
C ALA A 74 0.41 1.91 7.81
N SER A 75 -0.19 2.94 8.41
CA SER A 75 0.47 4.19 8.79
C SER A 75 0.80 4.20 10.28
N VAL A 76 2.09 4.32 10.61
CA VAL A 76 2.59 4.42 12.00
C VAL A 76 3.78 5.36 12.04
N GLY A 77 3.76 6.33 12.96
CA GLY A 77 4.89 7.24 13.19
C GLY A 77 5.29 8.06 11.96
N GLY A 78 4.33 8.45 11.11
CA GLY A 78 4.57 9.21 9.87
C GLY A 78 5.02 8.38 8.67
N LEU A 79 5.26 7.07 8.86
CA LEU A 79 5.62 6.14 7.80
C LEU A 79 4.44 5.27 7.40
N VAL A 80 4.39 4.91 6.12
CA VAL A 80 3.41 3.99 5.54
C VAL A 80 4.14 2.74 5.06
N PHE A 81 3.64 1.59 5.47
CA PHE A 81 4.14 0.27 5.09
C PHE A 81 3.07 -0.47 4.30
N ASP A 82 3.45 -1.03 3.16
CA ASP A 82 2.60 -1.89 2.33
C ASP A 82 3.43 -3.01 1.69
N ASN A 83 2.82 -3.78 0.78
CA ASN A 83 3.47 -4.87 0.07
C ASN A 83 4.61 -4.40 -0.87
N VAL A 84 4.60 -3.14 -1.32
CA VAL A 84 5.60 -2.49 -2.18
C VAL A 84 6.69 -1.80 -1.33
N HIS A 85 6.32 -0.90 -0.45
CA HIS A 85 7.16 -0.11 0.45
C HIS A 85 7.44 -0.87 1.76
N ARG A 86 8.15 -1.99 1.63
CA ARG A 86 8.36 -2.95 2.72
C ARG A 86 9.14 -2.41 3.92
N THR A 87 9.96 -1.39 3.68
CA THR A 87 10.79 -0.70 4.68
C THR A 87 10.13 0.58 5.20
N GLY A 88 8.93 0.89 4.73
CA GLY A 88 8.26 2.15 5.01
C GLY A 88 8.67 3.27 4.07
N ILE A 89 7.75 4.20 3.85
CA ILE A 89 7.96 5.46 3.12
C ILE A 89 7.20 6.57 3.85
N ALA A 90 7.65 7.82 3.74
CA ALA A 90 6.91 8.96 4.29
C ALA A 90 5.48 9.01 3.72
N ARG A 91 4.49 9.27 4.59
CA ARG A 91 3.07 9.32 4.23
C ARG A 91 2.78 10.27 3.06
N GLU A 92 3.50 11.38 3.00
CA GLU A 92 3.37 12.43 1.99
C GLU A 92 3.92 11.97 0.64
N ALA A 93 4.95 11.12 0.65
CA ALA A 93 5.56 10.56 -0.55
C ALA A 93 4.84 9.29 -1.04
N TRP A 94 4.16 8.56 -0.15
CA TRP A 94 3.50 7.29 -0.47
C TRP A 94 2.52 7.36 -1.65
N GLN A 95 1.68 8.39 -1.72
CA GLN A 95 0.76 8.54 -2.85
C GLN A 95 1.51 8.84 -4.16
N GLN A 96 2.66 9.52 -4.08
CA GLN A 96 3.40 9.99 -5.26
C GLN A 96 4.11 8.86 -5.99
N THR A 97 4.24 7.69 -5.37
CA THR A 97 4.84 6.50 -5.98
C THR A 97 3.89 5.76 -6.90
N PHE A 98 2.58 6.05 -6.82
CA PHE A 98 1.54 5.38 -7.59
C PHE A 98 0.92 6.30 -8.64
N ASP A 99 0.41 5.69 -9.69
CA ASP A 99 -0.47 6.32 -10.67
C ASP A 99 -1.70 5.43 -10.92
N CYS A 100 -2.75 6.01 -11.48
CA CYS A 100 -3.97 5.29 -11.87
C CYS A 100 -4.49 5.79 -13.20
N ASP A 101 -5.40 5.02 -13.80
CA ASP A 101 -5.96 5.31 -15.14
C ASP A 101 -6.59 6.71 -15.27
N VAL A 102 -7.10 7.25 -14.16
CA VAL A 102 -7.77 8.57 -14.11
C VAL A 102 -6.86 9.68 -13.56
N HIS A 103 -5.57 9.37 -13.31
CA HIS A 103 -4.54 10.26 -12.77
C HIS A 103 -4.96 11.06 -11.53
N ASN A 104 -5.90 10.52 -10.76
CA ASN A 104 -6.48 11.21 -9.62
C ASN A 104 -6.85 10.21 -8.51
N PHE A 105 -6.39 10.50 -7.30
CA PHE A 105 -6.59 9.66 -6.14
C PHE A 105 -7.31 10.40 -5.02
N GLU A 106 -8.12 9.65 -4.28
CA GLU A 106 -8.62 10.02 -2.97
C GLU A 106 -7.91 9.17 -1.91
N ARG A 107 -7.44 9.82 -0.85
CA ARG A 107 -6.77 9.18 0.27
C ARG A 107 -7.61 9.32 1.53
N SER A 108 -7.86 8.22 2.23
CA SER A 108 -8.63 8.21 3.47
C SER A 108 -8.01 7.31 4.54
N GLU A 109 -8.26 7.65 5.81
CA GLU A 109 -7.96 6.80 6.97
C GLU A 109 -9.21 5.96 7.25
N VAL A 110 -9.08 4.63 7.23
CA VAL A 110 -10.26 3.73 7.26
C VAL A 110 -10.38 2.90 8.52
N GLU A 111 -9.27 2.54 9.17
CA GLU A 111 -9.28 1.68 10.35
C GLU A 111 -8.18 2.09 11.34
N PRO A 112 -8.50 2.77 12.47
CA PRO A 112 -7.52 3.07 13.50
C PRO A 112 -7.11 1.83 14.29
N PHE A 113 -5.93 1.87 14.89
CA PHE A 113 -5.43 0.85 15.81
C PHE A 113 -4.38 1.40 16.78
#